data_AF-A0A5R2N595-F1
#
_entry.id   AF-A0A5R2N595-F1
#
_cell.length_a   1.000
_cell.length_b   1.000
_cell.length_c   1.000
_cell.angle_alpha   90.00
_cell.angle_beta   90.00
_cell.angle_gamma   90.00
#
_symmetry.space_group_name_H-M   'P 1'
#
loop_
_entity.id
_entity.type
_entity.pdbx_description
1 polymer ?
#
loop_
_entity_poly.entity_id
_entity_poly.type
_entity_poly.pdbx_seq_one_letter_code
_entity_poly.pdbx_strand_id
1 'polypeptide(L)'
;KVREAGIVTSQAVLIAVGIDWDGRRQILAVEMANRESRSAWRDFLVALKTRGLKGVELVVSDDHAGLVAAIGGVIPEAAWQRCYVHFLRNALDHLPRKHGADCLQDLRWLYDRRDLAEAKADL
;
A
#
# COMPACT_ATOMS: atom_id res chain seq x y z
N LYS A 1 7.35 -14.68 9.72
CA LYS A 1 8.02 -15.12 10.98
C LYS A 1 9.36 -15.71 10.58
N VAL A 2 10.44 -15.34 11.26
CA VAL A 2 11.81 -15.83 10.99
C VAL A 2 12.41 -16.34 12.30
N ARG A 3 13.35 -17.29 12.21
CA ARG A 3 14.08 -17.80 13.38
C ARG A 3 15.48 -17.18 13.37
N GLU A 4 15.77 -16.33 14.34
CA GLU A 4 17.07 -15.69 14.55
C GLU A 4 17.60 -16.09 15.92
N ALA A 5 18.86 -16.55 15.99
CA ALA A 5 19.52 -16.98 17.24
C ALA A 5 18.66 -17.94 18.10
N GLY A 6 17.90 -18.83 17.45
CA GLY A 6 17.03 -19.81 18.11
C GLY A 6 15.65 -19.27 18.52
N ILE A 7 15.40 -17.96 18.41
CA ILE A 7 14.14 -17.30 18.77
C ILE A 7 13.32 -17.02 17.51
N VAL A 8 12.02 -17.34 17.56
CA VAL A 8 11.09 -17.03 16.45
C VAL A 8 10.54 -15.63 16.64
N THR A 9 10.86 -14.73 15.71
CA THR A 9 10.40 -13.34 15.72
C THR A 9 9.51 -13.02 14.51
N SER A 10 8.67 -11.99 14.64
CA SER A 10 7.96 -11.39 13.52
C SER A 10 8.86 -10.37 12.84
N GLN A 11 9.00 -10.47 11.53
CA GLN A 11 9.64 -9.45 10.70
C GLN A 11 8.70 -9.06 9.57
N ALA A 12 8.86 -7.84 9.09
CA ALA A 12 8.15 -7.31 7.94
C ALA A 12 8.92 -7.64 6.66
N VAL A 13 8.19 -7.92 5.59
CA VAL A 13 8.74 -8.05 4.24
C VAL A 13 8.17 -6.90 3.42
N LEU A 14 9.03 -5.97 3.04
CA LEU A 14 8.69 -4.81 2.24
C LEU A 14 8.80 -5.20 0.77
N ILE A 15 7.76 -4.97 -0.01
CA ILE A 15 7.70 -5.35 -1.42
C ILE A 15 7.28 -4.14 -2.24
N ALA A 16 8.03 -3.87 -3.31
CA ALA A 16 7.65 -2.90 -4.33
C ALA A 16 7.34 -3.62 -5.64
N VAL A 17 6.17 -3.32 -6.17
CA VAL A 17 5.73 -3.79 -7.49
C VAL A 17 5.55 -2.56 -8.37
N GLY A 18 6.21 -2.54 -9.52
CA GLY A 18 6.09 -1.50 -10.53
C GLY A 18 5.25 -1.98 -11.71
N ILE A 19 4.61 -1.02 -12.38
CA ILE A 19 4.08 -1.18 -13.73
C ILE A 19 4.85 -0.16 -14.57
N ASP A 20 5.54 -0.61 -15.60
CA ASP A 20 6.28 0.27 -16.50
C ASP A 20 5.37 0.92 -17.56
N TRP A 21 5.95 1.77 -18.40
CA TRP A 21 5.25 2.49 -19.46
C TRP A 21 4.69 1.58 -20.56
N ASP A 22 5.20 0.35 -20.67
CA ASP A 22 4.67 -0.67 -21.57
C ASP A 22 3.55 -1.49 -20.91
N GLY A 23 3.14 -1.13 -19.68
CA GLY A 23 2.12 -1.81 -18.90
C GLY A 23 2.59 -3.12 -18.27
N ARG A 24 3.90 -3.39 -18.22
CA ARG A 24 4.42 -4.66 -17.69
C ARG A 24 4.64 -4.55 -16.19
N ARG A 25 4.10 -5.54 -15.47
CA ARG A 25 4.27 -5.66 -14.02
C ARG A 25 5.61 -6.30 -13.69
N GLN A 26 6.35 -5.68 -12.77
CA GLN A 26 7.67 -6.15 -12.33
C GLN A 26 7.83 -6.03 -10.81
N ILE A 27 8.57 -6.95 -10.19
CA ILE A 27 9.00 -6.80 -8.80
C ILE A 27 10.24 -5.91 -8.79
N LEU A 28 10.15 -4.74 -8.16
CA LEU A 28 11.26 -3.78 -8.09
C LEU A 28 12.18 -4.06 -6.91
N ALA A 29 11.63 -4.54 -5.80
CA ALA A 29 12.38 -4.93 -4.61
C ALA A 29 11.57 -5.83 -3.67
N VAL A 30 12.31 -6.67 -2.94
CA VAL A 30 11.82 -7.45 -1.79
C VAL A 30 12.90 -7.35 -0.73
N GLU A 31 12.59 -6.73 0.40
CA GLU A 31 13.56 -6.47 1.47
C GLU A 31 12.94 -6.82 2.83
N MET A 32 13.74 -7.40 3.72
CA MET A 32 13.29 -7.67 5.09
C MET A 32 13.54 -6.45 5.97
N ALA A 33 12.61 -6.17 6.86
CA ALA A 33 12.76 -5.16 7.90
C ALA A 33 12.32 -5.71 9.25
N ASN A 34 13.04 -5.32 10.31
CA ASN A 34 12.72 -5.71 11.68
C ASN A 34 11.28 -5.35 12.08
N ARG A 35 10.77 -4.21 11.58
CA ARG A 35 9.40 -3.73 11.78
C ARG A 35 9.03 -2.78 10.65
N GLU A 36 7.73 -2.55 10.48
CA GLU A 36 7.22 -1.46 9.65
C GLU A 36 7.41 -0.14 10.41
N SER A 37 8.40 0.64 10.01
CA SER A 37 8.65 1.98 10.55
C SER A 37 8.84 2.98 9.41
N ARG A 38 8.66 4.27 9.71
CA ARG A 38 8.94 5.34 8.75
C ARG A 38 10.38 5.28 8.20
N SER A 39 11.36 4.97 9.05
CA SER A 39 12.76 4.86 8.63
C SER A 39 12.96 3.67 7.69
N ALA A 40 12.40 2.50 8.00
CA ALA A 40 12.50 1.32 7.14
C ALA A 40 11.89 1.59 5.75
N TRP A 41 10.71 2.22 5.70
CA TRP A 41 10.09 2.60 4.42
C TRP A 41 10.89 3.66 3.66
N ARG A 42 11.45 4.65 4.35
CA ARG A 42 12.31 5.66 3.73
C ARG A 42 13.54 5.00 3.10
N ASP A 43 14.25 4.17 3.85
CA ASP A 43 15.48 3.52 3.39
C ASP A 43 15.19 2.62 2.18
N PHE A 44 14.09 1.87 2.22
CA PHE A 44 13.61 1.06 1.11
C PHE A 44 13.32 1.89 -0.17
N LEU A 45 12.62 3.02 -0.04
CA LEU A 45 12.32 3.90 -1.17
C LEU A 45 13.58 4.62 -1.71
N VAL A 46 14.49 5.02 -0.82
CA VAL A 46 15.78 5.62 -1.21
C VAL A 46 16.63 4.60 -1.98
N ALA A 47 16.67 3.34 -1.53
CA ALA A 47 17.36 2.27 -2.24
C ALA A 47 16.80 2.07 -3.66
N LEU A 48 15.47 2.13 -3.84
CA LEU A 48 14.84 2.10 -5.16
C LEU A 48 15.28 3.27 -6.05
N LYS A 49 15.24 4.52 -5.56
CA LYS A 49 15.72 5.69 -6.34
C LYS A 49 17.21 5.58 -6.67
N THR A 50 18.02 5.07 -5.74
CA THR A 50 19.47 4.89 -5.93
C THR A 50 19.77 3.85 -7.02
N ARG A 51 18.93 2.83 -7.16
CA ARG A 51 18.97 1.85 -8.27
C ARG A 51 18.44 2.41 -9.61
N GLY A 52 17.98 3.66 -9.64
CA GLY A 52 17.54 4.34 -10.86
C GLY A 52 16.03 4.44 -11.04
N LEU A 53 15.21 4.13 -10.01
CA LEU A 53 13.77 4.39 -10.08
C LEU A 53 13.52 5.89 -10.26
N LYS A 54 12.80 6.25 -11.33
CA LYS A 54 12.48 7.63 -11.72
C LYS A 54 11.17 7.66 -12.52
N GLY A 55 10.55 8.84 -12.61
CA GLY A 55 9.32 9.03 -13.37
C GLY A 55 8.12 8.29 -12.77
N VAL A 56 8.04 8.22 -11.44
CA VAL A 56 6.91 7.60 -10.75
C VAL A 56 5.75 8.59 -10.74
N GLU A 57 4.68 8.28 -11.49
CA GLU A 57 3.47 9.12 -11.56
C GLU A 57 2.51 8.85 -10.38
N LEU A 58 2.43 7.60 -9.93
CA LEU A 58 1.48 7.16 -8.91
C LEU A 58 2.12 6.13 -7.98
N VAL A 59 1.93 6.33 -6.69
CA VAL A 59 2.22 5.32 -5.66
C VAL A 59 0.92 4.88 -5.00
N VAL A 60 0.65 3.57 -5.05
CA VAL A 60 -0.48 2.94 -4.36
C VAL A 60 0.04 2.14 -3.17
N SER A 61 -0.38 2.49 -1.96
CA SER A 61 0.09 1.83 -0.72
C SER A 61 -1.01 1.67 0.31
N ASP A 62 -0.80 0.85 1.33
CA ASP A 62 -1.62 0.94 2.54
C ASP A 62 -1.47 2.32 3.22
N ASP A 63 -2.42 2.67 4.08
CA ASP A 63 -2.50 3.92 4.82
C ASP A 63 -1.68 3.90 6.12
N HIS A 64 -0.58 3.14 6.11
CA HIS A 64 0.35 3.12 7.22
C HIS A 64 1.07 4.47 7.30
N ALA A 65 0.85 5.23 8.38
CA ALA A 65 1.35 6.62 8.51
C ALA A 65 2.85 6.77 8.23
N GLY A 66 3.66 5.80 8.66
CA GLY A 66 5.11 5.80 8.39
C GLY A 66 5.46 5.59 6.91
N LEU A 67 4.65 4.83 6.16
CA LEU A 67 4.82 4.60 4.73
C LEU A 67 4.41 5.83 3.94
N VAL A 68 3.23 6.38 4.21
CA VAL A 68 2.73 7.61 3.57
C VAL A 68 3.71 8.76 3.76
N ALA A 69 4.21 8.95 4.99
CA ALA A 69 5.19 9.99 5.29
C ALA A 69 6.59 9.74 4.69
N ALA A 70 6.92 8.49 4.33
CA ALA A 70 8.15 8.16 3.62
C ALA A 70 7.99 8.41 2.11
N ILE A 71 6.86 8.02 1.53
CA ILE A 71 6.52 8.29 0.12
C ILE A 71 6.58 9.79 -0.16
N GLY A 72 5.84 10.59 0.60
CA GLY A 72 5.84 12.05 0.42
C GLY A 72 7.18 12.74 0.69
N GLY A 73 8.13 12.06 1.35
CA GLY A 73 9.47 12.57 1.56
C GLY A 73 10.49 12.17 0.49
N VAL A 74 10.34 11.00 -0.12
CA VAL A 74 11.32 10.41 -1.06
C VAL A 74 10.89 10.57 -2.52
N ILE A 75 9.58 10.49 -2.78
CA ILE A 75 8.97 10.59 -4.11
C ILE A 75 7.80 11.60 -4.05
N PRO A 76 8.05 12.87 -3.65
CA PRO A 76 7.01 13.89 -3.56
C PRO A 76 6.33 14.21 -4.90
N GLU A 77 6.99 13.89 -6.01
CA GLU A 77 6.49 14.08 -7.38
C GLU A 77 5.32 13.16 -7.74
N ALA A 78 5.19 12.01 -7.09
CA ALA A 78 4.15 11.04 -7.38
C ALA A 78 2.84 11.41 -6.69
N ALA A 79 1.72 11.24 -7.39
CA ALA A 79 0.42 11.17 -6.73
C ALA A 79 0.41 9.99 -5.75
N TRP A 80 -0.27 10.16 -4.62
CA TRP A 80 -0.48 9.07 -3.66
C TRP A 80 -1.94 8.66 -3.63
N GLN A 81 -2.17 7.36 -3.68
CA GLN A 81 -3.49 6.75 -3.52
C GLN A 81 -3.44 5.63 -2.50
N ARG A 82 -4.41 5.62 -1.57
CA ARG A 82 -4.61 4.49 -0.67
C ARG A 82 -5.01 3.24 -1.46
N CYS A 83 -4.38 2.12 -1.15
CA CYS A 83 -4.67 0.83 -1.76
C CYS A 83 -6.07 0.39 -1.39
N TYR A 84 -6.94 0.28 -2.40
CA TYR A 84 -8.32 -0.13 -2.21
C TYR A 84 -8.46 -1.52 -1.58
N VAL A 85 -7.63 -2.48 -2.01
CA VAL A 85 -7.68 -3.85 -1.48
C VAL A 85 -7.39 -3.86 0.03
N HIS A 86 -6.43 -3.06 0.50
CA HIS A 86 -6.16 -2.90 1.93
C HIS A 86 -7.29 -2.13 2.62
N PHE A 87 -7.84 -1.08 2.01
CA PHE A 87 -8.99 -0.36 2.54
C PHE A 87 -10.19 -1.29 2.81
N LEU A 88 -10.57 -2.14 1.85
CA LEU A 88 -11.65 -3.12 2.04
C LEU A 88 -11.38 -4.07 3.21
N ARG A 89 -10.15 -4.57 3.32
CA ARG A 89 -9.76 -5.47 4.41
C ARG A 89 -9.84 -4.76 5.76
N ASN A 90 -9.32 -3.54 5.84
CA ASN A 90 -9.34 -2.76 7.08
C ASN A 90 -10.78 -2.42 7.48
N ALA A 91 -11.68 -2.17 6.53
CA ALA A 91 -13.10 -1.92 6.81
C ALA A 91 -13.76 -3.12 7.52
N LEU A 92 -13.41 -4.35 7.14
CA LEU A 92 -13.95 -5.56 7.76
C LEU A 92 -13.53 -5.74 9.22
N ASP A 93 -12.37 -5.20 9.62
CA ASP A 93 -11.89 -5.28 11.01
C ASP A 93 -12.76 -4.45 11.96
N HIS A 94 -13.58 -3.54 11.43
CA HIS A 94 -14.50 -2.70 12.20
C HIS A 94 -15.92 -3.26 12.30
N LEU A 95 -16.18 -4.45 11.76
CA LEU A 95 -17.53 -5.01 11.68
C LEU A 95 -17.61 -6.45 12.24
N PRO A 96 -18.76 -6.85 12.82
CA PRO A 96 -19.02 -8.25 13.09
C PRO A 96 -18.98 -9.08 11.80
N ARG A 97 -18.39 -10.27 11.84
CA ARG A 97 -18.20 -11.15 10.67
C ARG A 97 -19.48 -11.39 9.84
N LYS A 98 -20.64 -11.45 10.50
CA LYS A 98 -21.95 -11.64 9.84
C LYS A 98 -22.31 -10.53 8.84
N HIS A 99 -21.75 -9.33 8.98
CA HIS A 99 -22.02 -8.18 8.10
C HIS A 99 -20.92 -7.96 7.05
N GLY A 100 -19.88 -8.80 7.03
CA GLY A 100 -18.72 -8.58 6.16
C GLY A 100 -19.05 -8.69 4.68
N ALA A 101 -19.94 -9.61 4.29
CA ALA A 101 -20.34 -9.79 2.89
C ALA A 101 -21.09 -8.56 2.37
N ASP A 102 -22.09 -8.08 3.12
CA ASP A 102 -22.89 -6.91 2.77
C ASP A 102 -22.00 -5.65 2.68
N CYS A 103 -21.13 -5.43 3.66
CA CYS A 103 -20.20 -4.30 3.64
C CYS A 103 -19.27 -4.32 2.42
N LEU A 104 -18.70 -5.47 2.05
CA LEU A 104 -17.87 -5.56 0.85
C LEU A 104 -18.67 -5.29 -0.43
N GLN A 105 -19.93 -5.71 -0.48
CA GLN A 105 -20.79 -5.45 -1.62
C GLN A 105 -21.02 -3.94 -1.80
N ASP A 106 -21.37 -3.25 -0.71
CA ASP A 106 -21.61 -1.81 -0.72
C ASP A 106 -20.33 -1.02 -1.06
N LEU A 107 -19.20 -1.38 -0.45
CA LEU A 107 -17.90 -0.73 -0.71
C LEU A 107 -17.37 -1.00 -2.13
N ARG A 108 -17.83 -2.05 -2.80
CA ARG A 108 -17.49 -2.32 -4.21
C ARG A 108 -18.30 -1.45 -5.17
N TRP A 109 -19.56 -1.17 -4.85
CA TRP A 109 -20.39 -0.29 -5.68
C TRP A 109 -19.84 1.13 -5.81
N LEU A 110 -19.16 1.63 -4.77
CA LEU A 110 -18.47 2.93 -4.83
C LEU A 110 -17.44 3.03 -5.98
N TYR A 111 -16.90 1.91 -6.47
CA TYR A 111 -15.92 1.90 -7.56
C TYR A 111 -16.53 1.90 -8.95
N ASP A 112 -17.78 1.46 -9.06
CA ASP A 112 -18.51 1.48 -10.33
C ASP A 112 -19.08 2.88 -10.64
N ARG A 113 -18.87 3.83 -9.72
CA ARG A 113 -19.28 5.23 -9.87
C ARG A 113 -18.38 5.96 -10.86
N ARG A 114 -19.00 6.74 -11.75
CA ARG A 114 -18.30 7.43 -12.84
C ARG A 114 -17.43 8.58 -12.33
N ASP A 115 -17.85 9.21 -11.24
CA ASP A 115 -17.17 10.35 -10.66
C ASP A 115 -17.40 10.46 -9.14
N LEU A 116 -16.68 11.41 -8.53
CA LEU A 116 -16.73 11.67 -7.11
C LEU A 116 -18.11 12.19 -6.64
N ALA A 117 -18.87 12.89 -7.49
CA ALA A 117 -20.15 13.43 -7.11
C ALA A 117 -21.19 12.31 -6.98
N GLU A 118 -21.21 11.38 -7.94
CA GLU A 118 -22.06 10.18 -7.89
C GLU A 118 -21.69 9.32 -6.67
N ALA A 119 -20.40 9.09 -6.43
CA ALA A 119 -19.93 8.35 -5.26
C ALA A 119 -20.35 8.96 -3.91
N LYS A 120 -20.40 10.30 -3.82
CA LYS A 120 -20.81 11.00 -2.60
C LYS A 120 -22.32 11.03 -2.37
N ALA A 121 -23.13 10.90 -3.42
CA ALA A 121 -24.59 10.90 -3.30
C ALA A 121 -25.12 9.60 -2.67
N ASP A 122 -24.33 8.52 -2.75
CA ASP A 122 -24.66 7.20 -2.21
C ASP A 122 -24.19 6.97 -0.76
N LEU A 123 -23.49 7.94 -0.17
CA LEU A 123 -22.99 7.93 1.23
C LEU A 123 -23.93 8.69 2.17
#